data_AF-F9XXJ4-F1
#
_entry.id   AF-F9XXJ4-F1
#
_cell.length_a   1.000
_cell.length_b   1.000
_cell.length_c   1.000
_cell.angle_alpha   90.00
_cell.angle_beta   90.00
_cell.angle_gamma   90.00
#
_symmetry.space_group_name_H-M   'P 1'
#
loop_
_entity.id
_entity.type
_entity.pdbx_description
1 polymer ?
#
loop_
_entity_poly.entity_id
_entity_poly.type
_entity_poly.pdbx_seq_one_letter_code
_entity_poly.pdbx_strand_id
1 'polypeptide(L)'
;MSIKKYANAEHILPRELLKEVQKHHSGILWIPAPGSFYKERRQLVIALKSQGIETDEIASLAGITRRRVNQILADHRKEADARQVEDSSGM
;
A
#
# COMPACT_ATOMS: atom_id res chain seq x y z
N MET A 1 0.97 7.61 -14.96
CA MET A 1 1.44 8.98 -14.64
C MET A 1 2.44 8.92 -13.51
N SER A 2 3.62 9.52 -13.67
CA SER A 2 4.65 9.57 -12.62
C SER A 2 4.23 10.59 -11.57
N ILE A 3 3.98 10.15 -10.33
CA ILE A 3 3.73 11.04 -9.20
C ILE A 3 5.03 11.82 -8.96
N LYS A 4 4.99 13.16 -9.07
CA LYS A 4 6.13 14.01 -8.72
C LYS A 4 6.47 13.75 -7.24
N LYS A 5 7.70 13.28 -6.98
CA LYS A 5 8.18 12.93 -5.62
C LYS A 5 8.28 14.13 -4.69
N TYR A 6 8.33 15.33 -5.25
CA TYR A 6 8.35 16.59 -4.51
C TYR A 6 7.37 17.56 -5.17
N ALA A 7 6.54 18.19 -4.34
CA ALA A 7 5.64 19.25 -4.73
C ALA A 7 5.63 20.32 -3.63
N ASN A 8 5.69 21.60 -4.01
CA ASN A 8 5.55 22.68 -3.07
C ASN A 8 4.10 22.72 -2.56
N ALA A 9 3.93 22.73 -1.24
CA ALA A 9 2.64 22.72 -0.55
C ALA A 9 1.73 23.88 -0.99
N GLU A 10 2.28 25.05 -1.32
CA GLU A 10 1.52 26.21 -1.81
C GLU A 10 0.79 25.94 -3.14
N HIS A 11 1.34 25.05 -3.98
CA HIS A 11 0.75 24.71 -5.26
C HIS A 11 -0.25 23.56 -5.19
N ILE A 12 -0.32 22.83 -4.06
CA ILE A 12 -1.13 21.61 -3.94
C ILE A 12 -2.19 21.67 -2.82
N LEU A 13 -1.94 22.42 -1.75
CA LEU A 13 -2.84 22.51 -0.62
C LEU A 13 -3.75 23.75 -0.74
N PRO A 14 -5.01 23.66 -0.32
CA PRO A 14 -5.83 24.84 -0.08
C PRO A 14 -5.15 25.79 0.91
N ARG A 15 -5.28 27.10 0.67
CA ARG A 15 -4.63 28.15 1.47
C ARG A 15 -4.86 28.00 2.98
N GLU A 16 -6.10 27.71 3.38
CA GLU A 16 -6.44 27.57 4.80
C GLU A 16 -5.81 26.31 5.42
N LEU A 17 -5.70 25.21 4.66
CA LEU A 17 -4.99 24.01 5.11
C LEU A 17 -3.49 24.26 5.25
N LEU A 18 -2.88 24.99 4.31
CA LEU A 18 -1.47 25.36 4.39
C LEU A 18 -1.18 26.18 5.64
N LYS A 19 -2.02 27.20 5.93
CA LYS A 19 -1.90 27.99 7.16
C LYS A 19 -1.97 27.14 8.41
N GLU A 20 -2.88 26.16 8.45
CA GLU A 20 -3.01 25.27 9.61
C GLU A 20 -1.77 24.40 9.79
N VAL A 21 -1.26 23.80 8.72
CA VAL A 21 -0.01 23.02 8.75
C VAL A 21 1.17 23.89 9.25
N GLN A 22 1.25 25.14 8.79
CA GLN A 22 2.30 26.09 9.19
C GLN A 22 2.29 26.43 10.68
N LYS A 23 1.16 26.28 11.40
CA LYS A 23 1.12 26.42 12.86
C LYS A 23 1.89 25.31 13.58
N HIS A 24 2.01 24.14 12.96
CA HIS A 24 2.59 22.95 13.55
C HIS A 24 3.99 22.63 13.02
N HIS A 25 4.28 22.95 11.75
CA HIS A 25 5.54 22.61 11.10
C HIS A 25 5.90 23.59 9.97
N SER A 26 7.20 23.79 9.76
CA SER A 26 7.72 24.46 8.57
C SER A 26 8.88 23.64 7.97
N GLY A 27 9.07 23.72 6.65
CA GLY A 27 10.06 22.93 5.92
C GLY A 27 9.47 21.68 5.26
N ILE A 28 10.25 20.61 5.17
CA ILE A 28 9.85 19.37 4.48
C ILE A 28 9.03 18.50 5.44
N LEU A 29 7.85 18.05 4.98
CA LEU A 29 6.98 17.13 5.70
C LEU A 29 6.72 15.90 4.83
N TRP A 30 7.00 14.71 5.37
CA TRP A 30 6.61 13.46 4.73
C TRP A 30 5.19 13.09 5.19
N ILE A 31 4.30 12.87 4.23
CA ILE A 31 2.92 12.43 4.51
C ILE A 31 2.88 10.91 4.34
N PRO A 32 2.58 10.14 5.41
CA PRO A 32 2.36 8.71 5.26
C PRO A 32 1.17 8.49 4.33
N ALA A 33 1.35 7.63 3.33
CA ALA A 33 0.20 7.15 2.59
C ALA A 33 -0.75 6.42 3.55
N PRO A 34 -2.08 6.60 3.42
CA PRO A 34 -3.04 6.02 4.35
C PRO A 34 -2.79 4.52 4.46
N GLY A 35 -2.52 4.04 5.68
CA GLY A 35 -2.19 2.64 5.93
C GLY A 35 -3.28 1.68 5.45
N SER A 36 -4.54 2.15 5.43
CA SER A 36 -5.67 1.42 4.89
C SER A 36 -5.50 1.11 3.40
N PHE A 37 -4.98 2.03 2.59
CA PHE A 37 -4.86 1.84 1.16
C PHE A 37 -3.91 0.70 0.77
N TYR A 38 -2.81 0.51 1.51
CA TYR A 38 -1.92 -0.62 1.26
C TYR A 38 -2.51 -1.94 1.78
N LYS A 39 -3.20 -1.90 2.93
CA LYS A 39 -3.84 -3.07 3.53
C LYS A 39 -5.00 -3.57 2.68
N GLU A 40 -5.90 -2.68 2.27
CA GLU A 40 -7.04 -2.95 1.39
C GLU A 40 -6.57 -3.50 0.05
N ARG A 41 -5.54 -2.88 -0.56
CA ARG A 41 -5.00 -3.37 -1.83
C ARG A 41 -4.37 -4.75 -1.69
N ARG A 42 -3.66 -5.00 -0.58
CA ARG A 42 -3.10 -6.32 -0.28
C ARG A 42 -4.21 -7.36 -0.18
N GLN A 43 -5.28 -7.05 0.55
CA GLN A 43 -6.45 -7.91 0.69
C GLN A 43 -7.13 -8.19 -0.65
N LEU A 44 -7.30 -7.15 -1.50
CA LEU A 44 -7.83 -7.30 -2.85
C LEU A 44 -6.99 -8.28 -3.68
N VAL A 45 -5.67 -8.10 -3.71
CA VAL A 45 -4.75 -9.00 -4.45
C VAL A 45 -4.89 -10.45 -3.99
N ILE A 46 -4.96 -10.69 -2.68
CA ILE A 46 -5.10 -12.03 -2.12
C ILE A 46 -6.45 -12.63 -2.50
N ALA A 47 -7.54 -11.88 -2.35
CA ALA A 47 -8.90 -12.33 -2.65
C ALA A 47 -9.11 -12.63 -4.14
N LEU A 48 -8.52 -11.85 -5.04
CA LEU A 48 -8.57 -12.12 -6.48
C LEU A 48 -7.77 -13.38 -6.81
N LYS A 49 -6.59 -13.57 -6.19
CA LYS A 49 -5.79 -14.76 -6.45
C LYS A 49 -6.45 -16.04 -5.93
N SER A 50 -7.15 -15.99 -4.79
CA SER A 50 -7.91 -17.14 -4.28
C SER A 50 -9.09 -17.53 -5.16
N GLN A 51 -9.58 -16.62 -6.01
CA GLN A 51 -10.60 -16.90 -7.03
C GLN A 51 -10.01 -17.47 -8.32
N GLY A 52 -8.69 -17.69 -8.40
CA GLY A 52 -8.03 -18.24 -9.58
C GLY A 52 -7.71 -17.20 -10.67
N ILE A 53 -7.88 -15.90 -10.39
CA ILE A 53 -7.60 -14.85 -11.36
C ILE A 53 -6.10 -14.78 -11.67
N GLU A 54 -5.77 -14.53 -12.93
CA GLU A 54 -4.39 -14.47 -13.41
C GLU A 54 -3.67 -13.20 -12.96
N THR A 55 -2.36 -13.31 -12.74
CA THR A 55 -1.56 -12.23 -12.13
C THR A 55 -1.59 -10.92 -12.94
N ASP A 56 -1.62 -11.01 -14.27
CA ASP A 56 -1.67 -9.83 -15.15
C ASP A 56 -3.03 -9.12 -15.09
N GLU A 57 -4.11 -9.88 -14.88
CA GLU A 57 -5.45 -9.33 -14.67
C GLU A 57 -5.59 -8.70 -13.27
N ILE A 58 -5.06 -9.36 -12.24
CA ILE A 58 -4.96 -8.79 -10.88
C ILE A 58 -4.21 -7.46 -10.89
N ALA A 59 -3.10 -7.39 -11.63
CA ALA A 59 -2.30 -6.16 -11.77
C ALA A 59 -3.14 -5.01 -12.34
N SER A 60 -3.93 -5.29 -13.38
CA SER A 60 -4.85 -4.33 -14.00
C SER A 60 -5.95 -3.89 -13.03
N LEU A 61 -6.62 -4.84 -12.36
CA LEU A 61 -7.73 -4.55 -11.43
C LEU A 61 -7.28 -3.80 -10.17
N ALA A 62 -6.11 -4.13 -9.62
CA ALA A 62 -5.58 -3.52 -8.41
C ALA A 62 -4.73 -2.26 -8.67
N GLY A 63 -4.53 -1.88 -9.94
CA GLY A 63 -3.76 -0.70 -10.33
C GLY A 63 -2.29 -0.75 -9.88
N ILE A 64 -1.65 -1.92 -9.97
CA ILE A 64 -0.25 -2.13 -9.59
C ILE A 64 0.50 -2.97 -10.62
N THR A 65 1.83 -3.00 -10.51
CA THR A 65 2.65 -3.81 -11.41
C THR A 65 2.54 -5.30 -11.09
N ARG A 66 2.70 -6.16 -12.10
CA ARG A 66 2.83 -7.63 -11.94
C ARG A 66 3.87 -8.01 -10.89
N ARG A 67 5.01 -7.31 -10.88
CA ARG A 67 6.06 -7.50 -9.86
C ARG A 67 5.49 -7.29 -8.45
N ARG A 68 4.72 -6.22 -8.24
CA ARG A 68 4.15 -5.91 -6.92
C ARG A 68 3.09 -6.94 -6.50
N VAL A 69 2.29 -7.45 -7.44
CA VAL A 69 1.37 -8.57 -7.19
C VAL A 69 2.15 -9.78 -6.69
N ASN A 70 3.20 -10.19 -7.40
CA ASN A 70 4.02 -11.35 -7.02
C ASN A 70 4.69 -11.19 -5.65
N GLN A 71 5.15 -9.98 -5.30
CA GLN A 71 5.70 -9.68 -3.98
C GLN A 71 4.64 -9.89 -2.90
N ILE A 72 3.45 -9.30 -3.07
CA ILE A 72 2.34 -9.45 -2.10
C ILE A 72 1.99 -10.92 -1.89
N LEU A 73 1.91 -11.71 -2.97
CA LEU A 73 1.59 -13.14 -2.88
C LEU A 73 2.71 -13.94 -2.22
N ALA A 74 3.98 -13.59 -2.46
CA ALA A 74 5.12 -14.23 -1.81
C ALA A 74 5.15 -13.93 -0.30
N ASP A 75 4.91 -12.67 0.09
CA ASP A 75 4.84 -12.26 1.49
C ASP A 75 3.67 -12.97 2.20
N HIS A 76 2.51 -13.07 1.53
CA HIS A 76 1.36 -13.81 2.07
C HIS A 76 1.64 -15.30 2.30
N ARG A 77 2.36 -15.97 1.39
CA ARG A 77 2.76 -17.37 1.58
C ARG A 77 3.68 -17.53 2.78
N LYS A 78 4.71 -16.67 2.90
CA LYS A 78 5.62 -16.69 4.06
C LYS A 78 4.88 -16.50 5.39
N GLU A 79 3.92 -15.59 5.44
CA GLU A 79 3.08 -15.36 6.62
C GLU A 79 2.14 -16.54 6.94
N ALA A 80 1.69 -17.28 5.92
CA ALA A 80 0.88 -18.47 6.12
C ALA A 80 1.73 -19.65 6.63
N ASP A 81 2.91 -19.83 6.04
CA ASP A 81 3.87 -20.86 6.44
C ASP A 81 4.35 -20.64 7.89
N ALA A 82 4.65 -19.39 8.26
CA ALA A 82 5.04 -19.03 9.63
C ALA A 82 3.93 -19.37 10.65
N ARG A 83 2.66 -19.07 10.33
CA ARG A 83 1.51 -19.41 11.19
C ARG A 83 1.31 -20.92 11.34
N GLN A 84 1.52 -21.69 10.27
CA GLN A 84 1.45 -23.15 10.35
C GLN A 84 2.54 -23.75 11.25
N VAL A 85 3.73 -23.15 11.28
CA VAL A 85 4.83 -23.58 12.17
C VAL A 85 4.53 -23.26 13.63
N GLU A 86 3.88 -22.12 13.92
CA GLU A 86 3.44 -21.75 15.27
C GLU A 86 2.33 -22.68 15.78
N ASP A 87 1.29 -22.93 14.97
CA ASP A 87 0.17 -23.81 15.33
C ASP A 87 0.61 -25.28 15.54
N SER A 88 1.64 -25.73 14.83
CA SER A 88 2.17 -27.10 14.96
C SER A 88 3.18 -27.27 16.11
N SER A 89 3.70 -26.17 16.67
CA SER A 89 4.68 -26.22 17.76
C SER A 89 4.07 -26.17 19.16
N GLY A 90 2.74 -25.99 19.28
CA GLY A 90 1.99 -26.18 20.53
C GLY A 90 2.59 -25.49 21.75
N MET A 91 2.49 -24.16 21.81
CA MET A 91 2.61 -23.39 23.05
C MET A 91 1.24 -22.82 23.44
#